data_AF-A0A285ZEU3-F1
#
_entry.id   AF-A0A285ZEU3-F1
#
_cell.length_a   1.000
_cell.length_b   1.000
_cell.length_c   1.000
_cell.angle_alpha   90.00
_cell.angle_beta   90.00
_cell.angle_gamma   90.00
#
_symmetry.space_group_name_H-M   'P 1'
#
loop_
_entity.id
_entity.type
_entity.pdbx_description
1 polymer ?
#
loop_
_entity_poly.entity_id
_entity_poly.type
_entity_poly.pdbx_seq_one_letter_code
_entity_poly.pdbx_strand_id
1 'polypeptide(L)'
;MEAADDICYALIDLEDGVEMELLQYAEVEALLLDLVGDDLPETYRQLGPRDSRRRKLAILRGKAIEHLTNAAARAFVEQQTALLGGHLSGDLVEHMHGPAKHCVLQAKDMARNKIFQDKRKTLHEIGAYTTLEILLNTFCGAALEQHGGRTPSFKSRRVLDLIGNNAPDPHASLHSAFLRMIDFIAGMTDSYASEMAREMTGRSSPT
;
A
#
# COMPACT_ATOMS: atom_id res chain seq x y z
N MET A 1 -3.85 -2.71 -15.28
CA MET A 1 -3.24 -3.02 -13.97
C MET A 1 -3.65 -1.95 -12.98
N GLU A 2 -3.27 -0.69 -13.19
CA GLU A 2 -3.66 0.46 -12.34
C GLU A 2 -5.15 0.51 -11.98
N ALA A 3 -6.07 0.48 -12.94
CA ALA A 3 -7.51 0.52 -12.64
C ALA A 3 -7.99 -0.62 -11.73
N ALA A 4 -7.40 -1.81 -11.86
CA ALA A 4 -7.75 -2.94 -11.00
C ALA A 4 -7.26 -2.70 -9.56
N ASP A 5 -6.06 -2.15 -9.41
CA ASP A 5 -5.47 -1.77 -8.13
C ASP A 5 -6.33 -0.71 -7.43
N ASP A 6 -6.71 0.33 -8.16
CA ASP A 6 -7.56 1.42 -7.68
C ASP A 6 -8.94 0.95 -7.22
N ILE A 7 -9.57 0.06 -7.98
CA ILE A 7 -10.88 -0.52 -7.62
C ILE A 7 -10.75 -1.38 -6.36
N CYS A 8 -9.70 -2.20 -6.27
CA CYS A 8 -9.46 -3.05 -5.10
C CYS A 8 -9.24 -2.22 -3.84
N TYR A 9 -8.31 -1.27 -3.85
CA TYR A 9 -8.06 -0.40 -2.70
C TYR A 9 -9.28 0.44 -2.34
N ALA A 10 -10.00 0.99 -3.34
CA ALA A 10 -11.21 1.77 -3.08
C ALA A 10 -12.31 0.96 -2.37
N LEU A 11 -12.47 -0.33 -2.66
CA LEU A 11 -13.54 -1.13 -2.04
C LEU A 11 -13.08 -1.85 -0.76
N ILE A 12 -11.88 -2.42 -0.76
CA ILE A 12 -11.39 -3.26 0.34
C ILE A 12 -11.01 -2.39 1.54
N ASP A 13 -10.34 -1.26 1.33
CA ASP A 13 -9.96 -0.36 2.44
C ASP A 13 -11.19 0.16 3.19
N LEU A 14 -12.33 0.36 2.51
CA LEU A 14 -13.57 0.77 3.17
C LEU A 14 -14.15 -0.34 4.05
N GLU A 15 -14.12 -1.58 3.58
CA GLU A 15 -14.59 -2.72 4.37
C GLU A 15 -13.72 -2.91 5.61
N ASP A 16 -12.40 -2.91 5.43
CA ASP A 16 -11.43 -2.98 6.54
C ASP A 16 -11.60 -1.78 7.49
N GLY A 17 -11.83 -0.58 6.96
CA GLY A 17 -12.12 0.61 7.73
C GLY A 17 -13.37 0.50 8.60
N VAL A 18 -14.40 -0.23 8.15
CA VAL A 18 -15.59 -0.55 8.96
C VAL A 18 -15.24 -1.59 10.04
N GLU A 19 -14.47 -2.64 9.71
CA GLU A 19 -14.04 -3.64 10.69
C GLU A 19 -13.15 -3.05 11.79
N MET A 20 -12.35 -2.04 11.45
CA MET A 20 -11.49 -1.30 12.38
C MET A 20 -12.20 -0.16 13.13
N GLU A 21 -13.52 -0.01 12.93
CA GLU A 21 -14.35 1.06 13.52
C GLU A 21 -13.92 2.49 13.14
N LEU A 22 -13.15 2.64 12.06
CA LEU A 22 -12.71 3.93 11.52
C LEU A 22 -13.78 4.57 10.61
N LEU A 23 -14.62 3.72 10.02
CA LEU A 23 -15.73 4.12 9.15
C LEU A 23 -17.07 3.65 9.71
N GLN A 24 -18.11 4.45 9.49
CA GLN A 24 -19.46 4.04 9.82
C GLN A 24 -20.02 3.16 8.69
N TYR A 25 -20.59 2.02 9.07
CA TYR A 25 -21.23 1.09 8.14
C TYR A 25 -22.20 1.78 7.17
N ALA A 26 -23.04 2.69 7.67
CA ALA A 26 -24.06 3.37 6.88
C ALA A 26 -23.45 4.25 5.77
N GLU A 27 -22.26 4.82 5.98
CA GLU A 27 -21.58 5.65 4.98
C GLU A 27 -21.06 4.80 3.82
N VAL A 28 -20.46 3.65 4.14
CA VAL A 28 -19.96 2.70 3.14
C VAL A 28 -21.12 2.03 2.39
N GLU A 29 -22.17 1.61 3.11
CA GLU A 29 -23.38 1.06 2.51
C GLU A 29 -24.01 2.03 1.52
N ALA A 30 -24.20 3.30 1.91
CA ALA A 30 -24.78 4.32 1.03
C ALA A 30 -23.96 4.53 -0.24
N LEU A 31 -22.63 4.59 -0.13
CA LEU A 31 -21.72 4.73 -1.28
C LEU A 31 -21.85 3.56 -2.26
N LEU A 32 -21.88 2.32 -1.76
CA LEU A 32 -22.02 1.14 -2.61
C LEU A 32 -23.42 1.02 -3.22
N LEU A 33 -24.47 1.43 -2.49
CA LEU A 33 -25.83 1.47 -3.01
C LEU A 33 -25.99 2.49 -4.14
N ASP A 34 -25.34 3.65 -4.05
CA ASP A 34 -25.37 4.67 -5.10
C ASP A 34 -24.74 4.16 -6.41
N LEU A 35 -23.66 3.38 -6.31
CA LEU A 35 -23.05 2.71 -7.46
C LEU A 35 -23.96 1.64 -8.07
N VAL A 36 -24.49 0.74 -7.21
CA VAL A 36 -25.24 -0.44 -7.65
C VAL A 36 -26.63 -0.05 -8.19
N GLY A 37 -27.24 0.99 -7.62
CA GLY A 37 -28.56 1.48 -8.00
C GLY A 37 -29.63 0.38 -7.92
N ASP A 38 -30.42 0.24 -8.99
CA ASP A 38 -31.52 -0.73 -9.05
C ASP A 38 -31.07 -2.18 -9.25
N ASP A 39 -29.81 -2.42 -9.63
CA ASP A 39 -29.22 -3.75 -9.88
C ASP A 39 -28.77 -4.43 -8.57
N LEU A 40 -29.57 -4.26 -7.53
CA LEU A 40 -29.34 -4.81 -6.20
C LEU A 40 -29.56 -6.32 -6.17
N PRO A 41 -28.59 -7.11 -5.68
CA PRO A 41 -28.73 -8.56 -5.56
C PRO A 41 -29.92 -8.95 -4.69
N GLU A 42 -30.71 -9.93 -5.12
CA GLU A 42 -31.86 -10.44 -4.36
C GLU A 42 -31.45 -10.93 -2.96
N THR A 43 -30.25 -11.53 -2.85
CA THR A 43 -29.67 -11.95 -1.58
C THR A 43 -29.43 -10.79 -0.61
N TYR A 44 -29.26 -9.56 -1.10
CA TYR A 44 -29.18 -8.36 -0.26
C TYR A 44 -30.58 -7.90 0.19
N ARG A 45 -31.56 -7.91 -0.74
CA ARG A 45 -32.95 -7.50 -0.47
C ARG A 45 -33.62 -8.36 0.60
N GLN A 46 -33.22 -9.62 0.72
CA GLN A 46 -33.71 -10.55 1.73
C GLN A 46 -33.13 -10.32 3.14
N LEU A 47 -32.10 -9.48 3.27
CA LEU A 47 -31.46 -9.22 4.56
C LEU A 47 -32.22 -8.13 5.33
N GLY A 48 -32.55 -8.42 6.58
CA GLY A 48 -33.19 -7.50 7.50
C GLY A 48 -32.19 -6.59 8.24
N PRO A 49 -32.67 -5.65 9.05
CA PRO A 49 -31.82 -4.73 9.83
C PRO A 49 -30.91 -5.42 10.85
N ARG A 50 -31.26 -6.64 11.29
CA ARG A 50 -30.52 -7.42 12.30
C ARG A 50 -29.46 -8.36 11.70
N ASP A 51 -29.42 -8.49 10.38
CA ASP A 51 -28.42 -9.32 9.71
C ASP A 51 -27.02 -8.71 9.78
N SER A 52 -26.02 -9.57 9.63
CA SER A 52 -24.61 -9.18 9.71
C SER A 52 -24.26 -8.09 8.69
N ARG A 53 -23.75 -6.97 9.20
CA ARG A 53 -23.18 -5.86 8.42
C ARG A 53 -22.09 -6.34 7.46
N ARG A 54 -21.21 -7.22 7.93
CA ARG A 54 -20.15 -7.84 7.11
C ARG A 54 -20.73 -8.62 5.93
N ARG A 55 -21.80 -9.39 6.16
CA ARG A 55 -22.48 -10.12 5.07
C ARG A 55 -23.11 -9.17 4.05
N LYS A 56 -23.75 -8.10 4.52
CA LYS A 56 -24.35 -7.07 3.65
C LYS A 56 -23.29 -6.39 2.77
N LEU A 57 -22.20 -5.93 3.37
CA LEU A 57 -21.08 -5.33 2.63
C LEU A 57 -20.46 -6.30 1.64
N ALA A 58 -20.25 -7.57 2.02
CA ALA A 58 -19.67 -8.55 1.10
C ALA A 58 -20.52 -8.76 -0.17
N ILE A 59 -21.85 -8.74 -0.05
CA ILE A 59 -22.76 -8.85 -1.21
C ILE A 59 -22.68 -7.59 -2.07
N LEU A 60 -22.77 -6.40 -1.46
CA LEU A 60 -22.66 -5.13 -2.17
C LEU A 60 -21.31 -4.98 -2.87
N ARG A 61 -20.21 -5.35 -2.19
CA ARG A 61 -18.85 -5.36 -2.74
C ARG A 61 -18.75 -6.25 -3.98
N GLY A 62 -19.32 -7.46 -3.94
CA GLY A 62 -19.34 -8.34 -5.11
C GLY A 62 -19.98 -7.67 -6.32
N LYS A 63 -21.11 -6.98 -6.11
CA LYS A 63 -21.82 -6.27 -7.16
C LYS A 63 -21.10 -4.99 -7.62
N ALA A 64 -20.51 -4.25 -6.68
CA ALA A 64 -19.69 -3.08 -6.96
C ALA A 64 -18.47 -3.43 -7.82
N ILE A 65 -17.75 -4.53 -7.52
CA ILE A 65 -16.63 -5.02 -8.32
C ILE A 65 -17.08 -5.30 -9.76
N GLU A 66 -18.23 -5.95 -9.95
CA GLU A 66 -18.79 -6.21 -11.28
C GLU A 66 -19.04 -4.90 -12.05
N HIS A 67 -19.72 -3.93 -11.42
CA HIS A 67 -20.03 -2.63 -12.02
C HIS A 67 -18.77 -1.82 -12.39
N LEU A 68 -17.81 -1.73 -11.46
CA LEU A 68 -16.56 -0.99 -11.68
C LEU A 68 -15.67 -1.68 -12.71
N THR A 69 -15.61 -3.01 -12.73
CA THR A 69 -14.86 -3.77 -13.75
C THR A 69 -15.43 -3.51 -15.14
N ASN A 70 -16.77 -3.53 -15.27
CA ASN A 70 -17.44 -3.24 -16.53
C ASN A 70 -17.23 -1.78 -16.97
N ALA A 71 -17.28 -0.82 -16.04
CA ALA A 71 -17.01 0.58 -16.33
C ALA A 71 -15.56 0.80 -16.79
N ALA A 72 -14.58 0.21 -16.11
CA ALA A 72 -13.17 0.27 -16.49
C ALA A 72 -12.91 -0.39 -17.85
N ALA A 73 -13.54 -1.53 -18.14
CA ALA A 73 -13.43 -2.19 -19.43
C ALA A 73 -13.97 -1.33 -20.57
N ARG A 74 -15.12 -0.66 -20.36
CA ARG A 74 -15.69 0.28 -21.35
C ARG A 74 -14.77 1.48 -21.58
N ALA A 75 -14.31 2.12 -20.49
CA ALA A 75 -13.38 3.24 -20.57
C ALA A 75 -12.09 2.86 -21.31
N PHE A 76 -11.57 1.65 -21.08
CA PHE A 76 -10.39 1.15 -21.79
C PHE A 76 -10.60 1.05 -23.31
N VAL A 77 -11.74 0.49 -23.73
CA VAL A 77 -12.09 0.37 -25.15
C VAL A 77 -12.32 1.74 -25.77
N GLU A 78 -13.00 2.65 -25.07
CA GLU A 78 -13.24 4.03 -25.54
C GLU A 78 -11.92 4.82 -25.72
N GLN A 79 -10.92 4.58 -24.85
CA GLN A 79 -9.63 5.25 -24.88
C GLN A 79 -8.54 4.49 -25.68
N GLN A 80 -8.90 3.45 -26.44
CA GLN A 80 -7.95 2.54 -27.09
C GLN A 80 -6.87 3.27 -27.91
N THR A 81 -7.26 4.26 -28.72
CA THR A 81 -6.33 5.01 -29.56
C THR A 81 -5.29 5.75 -28.72
N ALA A 82 -5.72 6.44 -27.66
CA ALA A 82 -4.84 7.20 -26.79
C ALA A 82 -3.92 6.29 -25.96
N LEU A 83 -4.43 5.15 -25.53
CA LEU A 83 -3.66 4.11 -24.82
C LEU A 83 -2.57 3.51 -25.71
N LEU A 84 -2.90 3.11 -26.94
CA LEU A 84 -1.92 2.58 -27.89
C LEU A 84 -0.89 3.62 -28.33
N GLY A 85 -1.29 4.90 -28.35
CA GLY A 85 -0.39 6.02 -28.60
C GLY A 85 0.47 6.42 -27.40
N GLY A 86 0.26 5.83 -26.22
CA GLY A 86 1.00 6.15 -24.99
C GLY A 86 0.77 7.59 -24.48
N HIS A 87 -0.34 8.22 -24.84
CA HIS A 87 -0.62 9.63 -24.56
C HIS A 87 -1.98 9.85 -23.88
N LEU A 88 -2.52 8.81 -23.23
CA LEU A 88 -3.66 8.99 -22.35
C LEU A 88 -3.25 9.89 -21.18
N SER A 89 -4.01 10.95 -20.93
CA SER A 89 -3.78 11.84 -19.79
C SER A 89 -4.52 11.32 -18.57
N GLY A 90 -3.84 11.26 -17.43
CA GLY A 90 -4.42 10.76 -16.18
C GLY A 90 -4.55 9.23 -16.14
N ASP A 91 -5.21 8.74 -15.09
CA ASP A 91 -5.49 7.31 -14.90
C ASP A 91 -6.80 6.90 -15.59
N LEU A 92 -7.03 5.60 -15.74
CA LEU A 92 -8.24 5.08 -16.39
C LEU A 92 -9.53 5.36 -15.59
N VAL A 93 -9.45 5.52 -14.26
CA VAL A 93 -10.59 5.84 -13.40
C VAL A 93 -11.15 7.21 -13.74
N GLU A 94 -10.30 8.17 -14.06
CA GLU A 94 -10.70 9.50 -14.52
C GLU A 94 -11.51 9.47 -15.82
N HIS A 95 -11.33 8.43 -16.64
CA HIS A 95 -12.07 8.23 -17.89
C HIS A 95 -13.29 7.30 -17.73
N MET A 96 -13.57 6.79 -16.53
CA MET A 96 -14.85 6.17 -16.24
C MET A 96 -15.96 7.23 -16.14
N HIS A 97 -17.20 6.82 -16.39
CA HIS A 97 -18.34 7.74 -16.42
C HIS A 97 -19.30 7.50 -15.24
N GLY A 98 -19.96 8.57 -14.81
CA GLY A 98 -21.12 8.50 -13.92
C GLY A 98 -20.82 7.89 -12.54
N PRO A 99 -21.71 7.04 -12.01
CA PRO A 99 -21.60 6.48 -10.65
C PRO A 99 -20.29 5.71 -10.40
N ALA A 100 -19.72 5.06 -11.43
CA ALA A 100 -18.49 4.29 -11.29
C ALA A 100 -17.29 5.19 -10.91
N LYS A 101 -17.09 6.27 -11.66
CA LYS A 101 -16.04 7.26 -11.34
C LYS A 101 -16.29 7.90 -9.99
N HIS A 102 -17.53 8.27 -9.70
CA HIS A 102 -17.88 8.90 -8.43
C HIS A 102 -17.57 8.00 -7.24
N CYS A 103 -17.96 6.72 -7.33
CA CYS A 103 -17.75 5.73 -6.30
C CYS A 103 -16.26 5.59 -5.93
N VAL A 104 -15.38 5.39 -6.93
CA VAL A 104 -13.94 5.22 -6.68
C VAL A 104 -13.32 6.49 -6.07
N LEU A 105 -13.68 7.67 -6.58
CA LEU A 105 -13.16 8.94 -6.05
C LEU A 105 -13.61 9.20 -4.61
N GLN A 106 -14.89 8.98 -4.30
CA GLN A 106 -15.42 9.14 -2.95
C GLN A 106 -14.87 8.11 -1.98
N ALA A 107 -14.69 6.86 -2.42
CA ALA A 107 -14.06 5.82 -1.63
C ALA A 107 -12.62 6.20 -1.24
N LYS A 108 -11.81 6.62 -2.23
CA LYS A 108 -10.44 7.10 -1.99
C LYS A 108 -10.41 8.30 -1.04
N ASP A 109 -11.32 9.25 -1.18
CA ASP A 109 -11.42 10.41 -0.29
C ASP A 109 -11.81 10.02 1.14
N MET A 110 -12.78 9.12 1.30
CA MET A 110 -13.21 8.60 2.60
C MET A 110 -12.07 7.87 3.31
N ALA A 111 -11.36 6.99 2.61
CA ALA A 111 -10.18 6.30 3.14
C ALA A 111 -9.10 7.30 3.56
N ARG A 112 -8.82 8.31 2.73
CA ARG A 112 -7.84 9.35 3.03
C ARG A 112 -8.18 10.15 4.28
N ASN A 113 -9.43 10.56 4.43
CA ASN A 113 -9.84 11.46 5.50
C ASN A 113 -10.07 10.75 6.83
N LYS A 114 -10.44 9.46 6.81
CA LYS A 114 -10.84 8.75 8.04
C LYS A 114 -9.95 7.57 8.42
N ILE A 115 -9.33 6.90 7.44
CA ILE A 115 -8.42 5.78 7.71
C ILE A 115 -6.98 6.31 7.84
N PHE A 116 -6.50 7.07 6.85
CA PHE A 116 -5.10 7.49 6.83
C PHE A 116 -4.77 8.61 7.82
N GLN A 117 -5.75 9.37 8.30
CA GLN A 117 -5.55 10.41 9.31
C GLN A 117 -5.71 9.88 10.76
N ASP A 118 -5.93 8.58 10.95
CA ASP A 118 -6.04 8.02 12.30
C ASP A 118 -4.72 8.14 13.08
N LYS A 119 -4.82 8.59 14.34
CA LYS A 119 -3.64 8.86 15.19
C LYS A 119 -2.82 7.61 15.48
N ARG A 120 -3.42 6.42 15.47
CA ARG A 120 -2.68 5.16 15.65
C ARG A 120 -1.79 4.92 14.44
N LYS A 121 -2.27 5.24 13.22
CA LYS A 121 -1.46 5.17 12.00
C LYS A 121 -0.27 6.12 12.07
N THR A 122 -0.48 7.36 12.53
CA THR A 122 0.62 8.33 12.70
C THR A 122 1.75 7.80 13.59
N LEU A 123 1.42 7.15 14.72
CA LEU A 123 2.44 6.57 15.60
C LEU A 123 3.21 5.42 14.93
N HIS A 124 2.51 4.57 14.17
CA HIS A 124 3.15 3.50 13.41
C HIS A 124 4.06 4.06 12.30
N GLU A 125 3.62 5.10 11.59
CA GLU A 125 4.43 5.77 10.57
C GLU A 125 5.71 6.37 11.18
N ILE A 126 5.63 7.05 12.32
CA ILE A 126 6.82 7.56 13.05
C ILE A 126 7.77 6.42 13.43
N GLY A 127 7.21 5.29 13.90
CA GLY A 127 7.99 4.08 14.20
C GLY A 127 8.70 3.53 12.96
N ALA A 128 7.99 3.42 11.84
CA ALA A 128 8.54 2.96 10.56
C ALA A 128 9.66 3.88 10.06
N TYR A 129 9.47 5.20 10.12
CA TYR A 129 10.52 6.18 9.79
C TYR A 129 11.78 5.98 10.63
N THR A 130 11.61 5.80 11.94
CA THR A 130 12.74 5.59 12.86
C THR A 130 13.46 4.27 12.55
N THR A 131 12.71 3.20 12.27
CA THR A 131 13.27 1.90 11.87
C THR A 131 14.09 2.04 10.60
N LEU A 132 13.55 2.67 9.56
CA LEU A 132 14.25 2.88 8.29
C LEU A 132 15.49 3.76 8.45
N GLU A 133 15.42 4.82 9.25
CA GLU A 133 16.56 5.68 9.55
C GLU A 133 17.70 4.89 10.20
N ILE A 134 17.41 4.04 11.19
CA ILE A 134 18.42 3.19 11.85
C ILE A 134 19.10 2.26 10.83
N LEU A 135 18.31 1.60 9.99
CA LEU A 135 18.82 0.66 8.98
C LEU A 135 19.67 1.40 7.94
N LEU A 136 19.15 2.50 7.37
CA LEU A 136 19.85 3.31 6.37
C LEU A 136 21.16 3.87 6.91
N ASN A 137 21.15 4.48 8.10
CA ASN A 137 22.36 5.02 8.72
C ASN A 137 23.41 3.92 8.97
N THR A 138 22.96 2.73 9.36
CA THR A 138 23.86 1.60 9.64
C THR A 138 24.47 1.04 8.36
N PHE A 139 23.64 0.68 7.38
CA PHE A 139 24.10 0.03 6.15
C PHE A 139 24.78 0.99 5.17
N CYS A 140 24.16 2.14 4.87
CA CYS A 140 24.78 3.14 4.01
C CYS A 140 26.03 3.76 4.66
N GLY A 141 26.04 3.90 5.99
CA GLY A 141 27.22 4.31 6.74
C GLY A 141 28.38 3.33 6.56
N ALA A 142 28.12 2.03 6.67
CA ALA A 142 29.14 1.00 6.46
C ALA A 142 29.65 0.95 5.02
N ALA A 143 28.75 1.08 4.03
CA ALA A 143 29.12 1.17 2.61
C ALA A 143 29.99 2.40 2.31
N LEU A 144 29.67 3.55 2.90
CA LEU A 144 30.45 4.78 2.77
C LEU A 144 31.83 4.65 3.42
N GLU A 145 31.92 3.98 4.57
CA GLU A 145 33.18 3.82 5.29
C GLU A 145 34.21 2.99 4.51
N GLN A 146 33.78 1.96 3.79
CA GLN A 146 34.68 1.14 2.96
C GLN A 146 34.95 1.72 1.56
N HIS A 147 34.17 2.72 1.13
CA HIS A 147 34.23 3.24 -0.24
C HIS A 147 35.62 3.77 -0.61
N GLY A 148 36.07 3.47 -1.82
CA GLY A 148 37.41 3.80 -2.30
C GLY A 148 38.49 2.88 -1.76
N GLY A 149 38.14 1.66 -1.34
CA GLY A 149 39.08 0.68 -0.79
C GLY A 149 39.57 1.00 0.62
N ARG A 150 38.80 1.81 1.38
CA ARG A 150 39.13 2.14 2.76
C ARG A 150 38.84 0.93 3.66
N THR A 151 39.63 0.79 4.72
CA THR A 151 39.38 -0.23 5.74
C THR A 151 38.24 0.23 6.65
N PRO A 152 37.07 -0.43 6.65
CA PRO A 152 36.00 -0.06 7.56
C PRO A 152 36.35 -0.46 9.00
N SER A 153 35.76 0.24 9.96
CA SER A 153 35.74 -0.11 11.37
C SER A 153 35.23 -1.53 11.59
N PHE A 154 35.56 -2.09 12.76
CA PHE A 154 35.08 -3.42 13.14
C PHE A 154 33.55 -3.51 13.05
N LYS A 155 32.83 -2.48 13.54
CA LYS A 155 31.37 -2.42 13.47
C LYS A 155 30.88 -2.47 12.02
N SER A 156 31.37 -1.59 11.15
CA SER A 156 30.93 -1.53 9.75
C SER A 156 31.27 -2.79 8.97
N ARG A 157 32.39 -3.46 9.28
CA ARG A 157 32.69 -4.77 8.72
C ARG A 157 31.64 -5.81 9.10
N ARG A 158 31.26 -5.89 10.39
CA ARG A 158 30.19 -6.80 10.85
C ARG A 158 28.83 -6.47 10.21
N VAL A 159 28.55 -5.20 9.96
CA VAL A 159 27.34 -4.78 9.22
C VAL A 159 27.37 -5.29 7.78
N LEU A 160 28.49 -5.13 7.07
CA LEU A 160 28.65 -5.63 5.70
C LEU A 160 28.57 -7.16 5.63
N ASP A 161 29.10 -7.87 6.64
CA ASP A 161 29.00 -9.33 6.74
C ASP A 161 27.54 -9.82 6.78
N LEU A 162 26.60 -9.04 7.34
CA LEU A 162 25.16 -9.39 7.39
C LEU A 162 24.52 -9.44 5.99
N ILE A 163 25.04 -8.68 5.03
CA ILE A 163 24.59 -8.68 3.64
C ILE A 163 25.17 -9.88 2.88
N GLY A 164 26.29 -10.42 3.38
CA GLY A 164 26.96 -11.59 2.82
C GLY A 164 27.42 -11.38 1.38
N ASN A 165 27.08 -12.32 0.50
CA ASN A 165 27.53 -12.32 -0.90
C ASN A 165 27.04 -11.11 -1.72
N ASN A 166 26.03 -10.39 -1.21
CA ASN A 166 25.48 -9.21 -1.87
C ASN A 166 26.13 -7.90 -1.42
N ALA A 167 27.08 -7.95 -0.47
CA ALA A 167 27.81 -6.79 0.00
C ALA A 167 28.50 -6.06 -1.17
N PRO A 168 28.52 -4.72 -1.16
CA PRO A 168 29.05 -3.95 -2.27
C PRO A 168 30.58 -4.04 -2.30
N ASP A 169 31.13 -4.11 -3.51
CA ASP A 169 32.57 -4.03 -3.75
C ASP A 169 33.11 -2.68 -3.22
N PRO A 170 34.15 -2.66 -2.38
CA PRO A 170 34.78 -1.43 -1.88
C PRO A 170 35.23 -0.44 -2.99
N HIS A 171 35.47 -0.94 -4.20
CA HIS A 171 35.89 -0.16 -5.36
C HIS A 171 34.74 0.18 -6.32
N ALA A 172 33.52 -0.30 -6.07
CA ALA A 172 32.36 0.13 -6.84
C ALA A 172 32.04 1.61 -6.63
N SER A 173 31.30 2.18 -7.58
CA SER A 173 30.76 3.53 -7.42
C SER A 173 29.88 3.62 -6.17
N LEU A 174 29.87 4.77 -5.51
CA LEU A 174 29.03 4.98 -4.32
C LEU A 174 27.54 4.78 -4.63
N HIS A 175 27.11 5.16 -5.84
CA HIS A 175 25.76 4.88 -6.33
C HIS A 175 25.44 3.38 -6.32
N SER A 176 26.29 2.56 -6.93
CA SER A 176 26.10 1.10 -6.95
C SER A 176 26.13 0.49 -5.55
N ALA A 177 27.00 1.00 -4.67
CA ALA A 177 27.09 0.54 -3.29
C ALA A 177 25.81 0.86 -2.51
N PHE A 178 25.27 2.07 -2.65
CA PHE A 178 24.04 2.47 -1.99
C PHE A 178 22.83 1.72 -2.56
N LEU A 179 22.78 1.50 -3.88
CA LEU A 179 21.71 0.71 -4.47
C LEU A 179 21.64 -0.70 -3.86
N ARG A 180 22.79 -1.36 -3.62
CA ARG A 180 22.83 -2.64 -2.90
C ARG A 180 22.30 -2.55 -1.46
N MET A 181 22.53 -1.43 -0.76
CA MET A 181 21.97 -1.22 0.58
C MET A 181 20.46 -1.09 0.52
N ILE A 182 19.96 -0.32 -0.45
CA ILE A 182 18.52 -0.13 -0.67
C ILE A 182 17.87 -1.45 -1.08
N ASP A 183 18.46 -2.24 -1.97
CA ASP A 183 17.95 -3.55 -2.37
C ASP A 183 17.82 -4.49 -1.15
N PHE A 184 18.82 -4.48 -0.27
CA PHE A 184 18.79 -5.28 0.95
C PHE A 184 17.70 -4.83 1.91
N ILE A 185 17.56 -3.52 2.15
CA ILE A 185 16.56 -2.96 3.07
C ILE A 185 15.13 -3.10 2.51
N ALA A 186 14.93 -2.81 1.23
CA ALA A 186 13.62 -2.91 0.57
C ALA A 186 13.16 -4.37 0.40
N GLY A 187 14.08 -5.34 0.42
CA GLY A 187 13.76 -6.77 0.42
C GLY A 187 13.32 -7.31 1.79
N MET A 188 13.34 -6.50 2.86
CA MET A 188 12.92 -6.91 4.20
C MET A 188 11.40 -6.88 4.35
N THR A 189 10.86 -7.81 5.14
CA THR A 189 9.50 -7.66 5.67
C THR A 189 9.50 -6.67 6.83
N ASP A 190 8.34 -6.06 7.13
CA ASP A 190 8.17 -5.12 8.25
C ASP A 190 8.65 -5.68 9.59
N SER A 191 8.35 -6.96 9.86
CA SER A 191 8.76 -7.65 11.08
C SER A 191 10.28 -7.78 11.16
N TYR A 192 10.92 -8.16 10.04
CA TYR A 192 12.36 -8.35 9.99
C TYR A 192 13.11 -7.03 10.10
N ALA A 193 12.65 -5.98 9.40
CA ALA A 193 13.22 -4.64 9.49
C ALA A 193 13.14 -4.09 10.91
N SER A 194 11.98 -4.22 11.56
CA SER A 194 11.75 -3.76 12.94
C SER A 194 12.61 -4.53 13.94
N GLU A 195 12.72 -5.85 13.79
CA GLU A 195 13.57 -6.69 14.64
C GLU A 195 15.04 -6.34 14.51
N MET A 196 15.55 -6.24 13.27
CA MET A 196 16.93 -5.89 12.99
C MET A 196 17.30 -4.51 13.56
N ALA A 197 16.46 -3.49 13.35
CA ALA A 197 16.70 -2.15 13.90
C ALA A 197 16.71 -2.16 15.46
N ARG A 198 15.83 -2.95 16.07
CA ARG A 198 15.79 -3.12 17.53
C ARG A 198 17.04 -3.80 18.07
N GLU A 199 17.54 -4.85 17.42
CA GLU A 199 18.78 -5.54 17.81
C GLU A 199 20.00 -4.63 17.62
N MET A 200 20.07 -3.87 16.52
CA MET A 200 21.17 -2.93 16.25
C MET A 200 21.26 -1.79 17.27
N THR A 201 20.14 -1.42 17.89
CA THR A 201 20.10 -0.41 18.96
C THR A 201 20.31 -0.99 20.36
N GLY A 202 20.59 -2.29 20.48
CA GLY A 202 20.83 -2.97 21.76
C GLY A 202 19.58 -3.09 22.63
N ARG A 203 18.38 -3.01 22.03
CA ARG A 203 17.07 -3.06 22.73
C ARG A 203 16.44 -4.46 22.72
N SER A 204 17.19 -5.48 22.34
CA SER A 204 16.79 -6.88 22.47
C SER A 204 16.95 -7.35 23.92
N SER A 205 15.85 -7.77 24.56
CA SER A 205 15.93 -8.50 25.82
C SER A 205 16.69 -9.81 25.57
N PRO A 206 17.70 -10.17 26.39
CA PRO A 206 18.29 -11.49 26.31
C PRO A 206 17.20 -12.53 26.63
N THR A 207 17.01 -13.48 25.72
CA THR A 207 16.20 -14.69 25.91
C THR A 207 16.81 -15.61 26.94
#